data_AF-A0A562NBL9-F1
#
_entry.id   AF-A0A562NBL9-F1
#
_cell.length_a   1.000
_cell.length_b   1.000
_cell.length_c   1.000
_cell.angle_alpha   90.00
_cell.angle_beta   90.00
_cell.angle_gamma   90.00
#
_symmetry.space_group_name_H-M   'P 1'
#
loop_
_entity.id
_entity.type
_entity.pdbx_description
1 polymer ?
#
loop_
_entity_poly.entity_id
_entity_poly.type
_entity_poly.pdbx_seq_one_letter_code
_entity_poly.pdbx_strand_id
1 'polypeptide(L)' 'MFEDLFNYPKVVARHHDGPEASKRLRYPKHLADQRAARETLLRTARELLVIAERLDLSGGRCVRL' A
#
# COMPACT_ATOMS: atom_id res chain seq x y z
N MET A 1 -8.08 -6.94 4.05
CA MET A 1 -7.57 -6.64 2.69
C MET A 1 -6.05 -6.73 2.62
N PHE A 2 -5.29 -6.09 3.51
CA PHE A 2 -3.86 -6.43 3.65
C PHE A 2 -3.69 -7.86 4.17
N GLU A 3 -4.54 -8.29 5.08
CA GLU A 3 -4.68 -9.65 5.61
C GLU A 3 -5.05 -10.67 4.52
N ASP A 4 -5.83 -10.22 3.52
CA ASP A 4 -6.25 -11.07 2.40
C ASP A 4 -5.16 -11.15 1.30
N LEU A 5 -4.30 -10.14 1.24
CA LEU A 5 -3.19 -10.08 0.29
C LEU A 5 -1.94 -10.79 0.83
N PHE A 6 -1.58 -10.59 2.10
CA PHE A 6 -0.29 -11.02 2.64
C PHE A 6 -0.46 -12.11 3.69
N ASN A 7 0.23 -13.23 3.47
CA ASN A 7 0.19 -14.36 4.39
C ASN A 7 1.12 -14.20 5.60
N TYR A 8 2.11 -13.29 5.52
CA TYR A 8 3.11 -13.13 6.58
C TYR A 8 2.70 -12.02 7.56
N PRO A 9 2.48 -12.33 8.86
CA PRO A 9 1.98 -11.34 9.82
C PRO A 9 2.84 -10.08 9.94
N LYS A 10 4.18 -10.22 9.86
CA LYS A 10 5.06 -9.04 9.93
C LYS A 10 4.89 -8.10 8.73
N VAL A 11 4.53 -8.63 7.55
CA VAL A 11 4.26 -7.80 6.37
C VAL A 11 2.92 -7.08 6.54
N VAL A 12 1.90 -7.76 7.07
CA VAL A 12 0.61 -7.14 7.41
C VAL A 12 0.80 -6.01 8.42
N ALA A 13 1.53 -6.26 9.52
CA ALA A 13 1.85 -5.25 10.52
C ALA A 13 2.57 -4.05 9.90
N ARG A 14 3.61 -4.28 9.09
CA ARG A 14 4.30 -3.19 8.37
C ARG A 14 3.37 -2.35 7.50
N HIS A 15 2.38 -2.96 6.86
CA HIS A 15 1.41 -2.20 6.05
C HIS A 15 0.43 -1.38 6.89
N HIS A 16 0.08 -1.83 8.09
CA HIS A 16 -0.76 -1.08 9.03
C HIS A 16 0.00 0.06 9.69
N ASP A 17 1.24 -0.20 10.13
CA ASP A 17 2.06 0.77 10.85
C ASP A 17 2.66 1.83 9.92
N GLY A 18 2.76 1.53 8.62
CA GLY A 18 3.32 2.43 7.62
C GLY A 18 2.44 3.64 7.31
N PRO A 19 3.02 4.77 6.85
CA PRO A 19 2.30 6.03 6.69
C PRO A 19 1.04 5.90 5.83
N GLU A 20 -0.01 6.61 6.22
CA GLU A 20 -1.24 6.76 5.42
C GLU A 20 -1.92 5.43 5.04
N ALA A 21 -1.81 4.40 5.91
CA ALA A 21 -2.31 3.04 5.64
C ALA A 21 -3.74 3.00 5.11
N SER A 22 -4.68 3.71 5.73
CA SER A 22 -6.07 3.75 5.29
C SER A 22 -6.25 4.40 3.92
N LYS A 23 -5.46 5.43 3.57
CA LYS A 23 -5.50 6.05 2.24
C LYS A 23 -4.92 5.12 1.19
N ARG A 24 -3.77 4.50 1.49
CA ARG A 24 -3.12 3.51 0.60
C ARG A 24 -4.03 2.33 0.30
N LEU A 25 -4.85 1.89 1.25
CA LEU A 25 -5.75 0.73 1.06
C LEU A 25 -6.87 0.99 0.04
N ARG A 26 -7.24 2.25 -0.23
CA ARG A 26 -8.37 2.59 -1.12
C ARG A 26 -8.15 2.11 -2.55
N TYR A 27 -6.95 2.31 -3.09
CA TYR A 27 -6.68 1.99 -4.50
C TYR A 27 -6.60 0.47 -4.75
N PRO A 28 -5.92 -0.33 -3.92
CA PRO A 28 -5.98 -1.79 -4.05
C PRO A 28 -7.39 -2.37 -3.88
N LYS A 29 -8.25 -1.78 -3.03
CA LYS A 29 -9.69 -2.16 -2.98
C LYS A 29 -10.40 -1.90 -4.30
N HIS A 30 -10.23 -0.69 -4.85
CA HIS A 30 -10.79 -0.33 -6.16
C HIS A 30 -10.32 -1.25 -7.30
N LEU A 31 -9.06 -1.71 -7.26
CA LEU A 31 -8.55 -2.70 -8.22
C LEU A 31 -9.17 -4.08 -8.00
N ALA A 32 -9.40 -4.49 -6.76
CA ALA A 32 -10.07 -5.75 -6.45
C ALA A 32 -11.52 -5.74 -6.93
N ASP A 33 -12.23 -4.62 -6.79
CA ASP A 33 -13.59 -4.42 -7.32
C ASP A 33 -13.63 -4.57 -8.85
N GLN A 34 -12.54 -4.21 -9.53
CA GLN A 34 -12.34 -4.42 -10.97
C GLN A 34 -11.83 -5.82 -11.35
N ARG A 35 -11.78 -6.76 -10.40
CA ARG A 35 -11.27 -8.12 -10.59
C ARG A 35 -9.82 -8.18 -11.09
N ALA A 36 -9.00 -7.21 -10.69
CA ALA A 36 -7.57 -7.26 -10.97
C ALA A 36 -6.92 -8.52 -10.39
N ALA A 37 -5.89 -9.03 -11.06
CA ALA A 37 -5.15 -10.20 -10.60
C ALA A 37 -4.54 -9.95 -9.21
N ARG A 38 -4.47 -11.00 -8.39
CA ARG A 38 -3.89 -10.92 -7.03
C ARG A 38 -2.46 -10.40 -7.03
N GLU A 39 -1.66 -10.74 -8.03
CA GLU A 39 -0.29 -10.23 -8.18
C GLU A 39 -0.26 -8.71 -8.38
N THR A 40 -1.18 -8.16 -9.17
CA THR A 40 -1.34 -6.71 -9.34
C THR A 40 -1.63 -6.04 -8.01
N LEU A 41 -2.58 -6.58 -7.23
CA LEU A 41 -2.92 -6.05 -5.92
C LEU A 41 -1.71 -6.06 -4.95
N LEU A 42 -0.95 -7.16 -4.94
CA LEU A 42 0.26 -7.30 -4.12
C LEU A 42 1.32 -6.27 -4.49
N ARG A 43 1.60 -6.13 -5.79
CA ARG A 43 2.60 -5.18 -6.29
C ARG A 43 2.19 -3.75 -5.94
N THR A 44 0.96 -3.36 -6.26
CA THR A 44 0.44 -2.02 -5.97
C THR A 44 0.46 -1.71 -4.47
N ALA A 45 0.06 -2.64 -3.60
CA ALA A 45 0.09 -2.42 -2.15
C ALA A 45 1.51 -2.18 -1.62
N ARG A 46 2.51 -2.89 -2.15
CA ARG A 46 3.94 -2.70 -1.80
C ARG A 46 4.48 -1.37 -2.31
N GLU A 47 4.20 -1.03 -3.57
CA GLU A 47 4.64 0.23 -4.18
C GLU A 47 4.08 1.44 -3.44
N LEU A 48 2.79 1.41 -3.10
CA LEU A 48 2.17 2.49 -2.33
C LEU A 48 2.80 2.68 -0.96
N LEU A 49 3.18 1.60 -0.27
CA LEU A 49 3.89 1.70 1.01
C LEU A 49 5.24 2.41 0.82
N VAL A 50 6.04 1.98 -0.18
CA VAL A 50 7.34 2.60 -0.47
C VAL A 50 7.19 4.08 -0.83
N ILE A 51 6.19 4.44 -1.63
CA ILE A 51 5.92 5.84 -2.01
C ILE A 51 5.54 6.64 -0.76
N ALA A 52 4.65 6.14 0.08
CA ALA A 52 4.24 6.84 1.29
C ALA A 52 5.39 7.01 2.29
N GLU A 53 6.22 5.98 2.49
CA GLU A 53 7.44 6.09 3.30
C GLU A 53 8.38 7.17 2.76
N ARG A 54 8.59 7.25 1.44
CA ARG A 54 9.44 8.29 0.83
C ARG A 54 8.86 9.71 0.96
N LEU A 55 7.55 9.85 0.84
CA LEU A 55 6.87 11.13 1.01
C LEU A 55 6.90 11.60 2.47
N ASP A 56 6.73 10.67 3.41
CA ASP A 56 6.80 10.92 4.85
C ASP A 56 8.22 11.32 5.29
N LEU A 57 9.25 10.60 4.81
CA LEU A 57 10.66 10.99 4.98
C LEU A 57 10.98 12.36 4.39
N SER A 58 10.22 12.78 3.37
CA SER A 58 10.34 14.11 2.76
C SER A 58 9.56 15.18 3.51
N GLY A 59 8.96 14.86 4.67
CA GLY A 59 8.14 15.78 5.46
C GLY A 59 6.87 16.22 4.73
N GLY A 60 6.29 15.34 3.91
CA GLY A 60 5.14 15.67 3.07
C GLY A 60 5.46 16.61 1.91
N ARG A 61 6.74 16.93 1.65
CA ARG A 61 7.12 17.63 0.42
C ARG A 61 6.78 16.74 -0.76
N CYS A 62 5.87 17.22 -1.60
CA CYS A 62 5.52 16.58 -2.86
C CYS A 62 6.82 16.35 -3.65
N VAL A 63 7.18 15.08 -3.87
CA VAL A 63 8.30 14.72 -4.75
C VAL A 63 7.89 15.16 -6.16
N ARG A 64 8.48 16.27 -6.63
CA ARG A 64 8.35 16.68 -8.04
C ARG A 64 9.13 15.67 -8.88
N LEU A 65 8.40 14.93 -9.72
CA LEU A 65 8.96 14.14 -10.82
C LEU A 65 9.19 15.05 -12.04
#